data_AF-A0A161WQM2-F1
#
_entry.id   AF-A0A161WQM2-F1
#
_cell.length_a   1.000
_cell.length_b   1.000
_cell.length_c   1.000
_cell.angle_alpha   90.00
_cell.angle_beta   90.00
_cell.angle_gamma   90.00
#
_symmetry.space_group_name_H-M   'P 1'
#
loop_
_entity.id
_entity.type
_entity.pdbx_description
1 polymer ?
#
loop_
_entity_poly.entity_id
_entity_poly.type
_entity_poly.pdbx_seq_one_letter_code
_entity_poly.pdbx_strand_id
1 'polypeptide(L)'
;MELLDIHGINKSRVIFFPVKSMVIANNKNGIDGLKQLILTLLKEAESNNYKGARIIGQPSFAIGETSKEDFLKLEEVLRYAFIGMKASGLCIYDAFDYIHNRDLIDEDIIKNSLDTHSHLLSNNCLNKIKI
;
A
#
# COMPACT_ATOMS: atom_id res chain seq x y z
N MET A 1 -2.59 -17.45 -1.35
CA MET A 1 -3.62 -17.58 -2.41
C MET A 1 -4.83 -18.39 -1.94
N GLU A 2 -4.64 -19.41 -1.10
CA GLU A 2 -5.72 -20.21 -0.49
C GLU A 2 -6.68 -19.42 0.43
N LEU A 3 -6.21 -18.38 1.12
CA LEU A 3 -7.01 -17.68 2.12
C LEU A 3 -8.30 -17.06 1.56
N LEU A 4 -8.25 -16.45 0.37
CA LEU A 4 -9.44 -15.87 -0.26
C LEU A 4 -10.44 -16.94 -0.71
N ASP A 5 -9.94 -18.11 -1.15
CA ASP A 5 -10.79 -19.25 -1.53
C ASP A 5 -11.50 -19.83 -0.32
N ILE A 6 -10.77 -20.00 0.79
CA ILE A 6 -11.31 -20.49 2.07
C ILE A 6 -12.47 -19.60 2.56
N HIS A 7 -12.39 -18.30 2.31
CA HIS A 7 -13.43 -17.34 2.70
C HIS A 7 -14.47 -17.05 1.61
N GLY A 8 -14.45 -17.77 0.47
CA GLY A 8 -15.41 -17.58 -0.62
C GLY A 8 -15.37 -16.18 -1.25
N ILE A 9 -14.25 -15.47 -1.13
CA ILE A 9 -14.12 -14.11 -1.65
C ILE A 9 -13.89 -14.19 -3.16
N ASN A 10 -14.81 -13.59 -3.93
CA ASN A 10 -14.70 -13.53 -5.38
C ASN A 10 -13.44 -12.75 -5.81
N LYS A 11 -12.52 -13.46 -6.47
CA LYS A 11 -11.22 -12.95 -6.92
C LYS A 11 -11.27 -12.15 -8.23
N SER A 12 -12.38 -12.14 -8.95
CA SER A 12 -12.50 -11.43 -10.23
C SER A 12 -12.27 -9.91 -10.09
N ARG A 13 -12.27 -9.39 -8.86
CA ARG A 13 -12.08 -7.99 -8.51
C ARG A 13 -10.72 -7.71 -7.86
N VAL A 14 -9.85 -8.71 -7.80
CA VAL A 14 -8.55 -8.64 -7.13
C VAL A 14 -7.45 -8.80 -8.17
N ILE A 15 -6.63 -7.75 -8.31
CA ILE A 15 -5.46 -7.76 -9.18
C ILE A 15 -4.23 -7.83 -8.28
N PHE A 16 -3.42 -8.86 -8.46
CA PHE A 16 -2.15 -9.02 -7.76
C PHE A 16 -1.04 -8.35 -8.56
N PHE A 17 -0.25 -7.50 -7.90
CA PHE A 17 0.94 -6.93 -8.50
C PHE A 17 2.06 -6.88 -7.44
N PRO A 18 3.33 -7.01 -7.85
CA PRO A 18 4.45 -6.97 -6.92
C PRO A 18 4.69 -5.55 -6.40
N VAL A 19 4.66 -5.37 -5.08
CA VAL A 19 4.90 -4.07 -4.43
C VAL A 19 6.27 -3.49 -4.77
N LYS A 20 7.27 -4.34 -5.02
CA LYS A 20 8.61 -3.95 -5.49
C LYS A 20 8.55 -3.10 -6.76
N SER A 21 7.56 -3.29 -7.64
CA SER A 21 7.39 -2.45 -8.81
C SER A 21 7.06 -1.00 -8.48
N MET A 22 6.34 -0.73 -7.37
CA MET A 22 6.09 0.65 -6.90
C MET A 22 7.37 1.29 -6.40
N VAL A 23 8.18 0.54 -5.64
CA VAL A 23 9.49 1.02 -5.16
C VAL A 23 10.40 1.35 -6.34
N ILE A 24 10.52 0.44 -7.32
CA ILE A 24 11.33 0.68 -8.52
C ILE A 24 10.83 1.90 -9.31
N ALA A 25 9.51 2.05 -9.47
CA ALA A 25 8.93 3.19 -10.16
C ALA A 25 9.26 4.51 -9.45
N ASN A 26 9.17 4.53 -8.12
CA ASN A 26 9.54 5.68 -7.30
C ASN A 26 11.04 6.00 -7.41
N ASN A 27 11.90 5.00 -7.26
CA ASN A 27 13.35 5.22 -7.30
C ASN A 27 13.83 5.68 -8.69
N LYS A 28 13.12 5.32 -9.76
CA LYS A 28 13.46 5.72 -11.12
C LYS A 28 13.02 7.14 -11.46
N ASN A 29 11.77 7.49 -11.14
CA ASN A 29 11.11 8.71 -11.64
C ASN A 29 10.34 9.49 -10.56
N GLY A 30 10.57 9.18 -9.28
CA GLY A 30 9.84 9.76 -8.15
C GLY A 30 8.32 9.53 -8.23
N ILE A 31 7.58 10.53 -7.77
CA ILE A 31 6.12 10.55 -7.76
C ILE A 31 5.50 10.34 -9.15
N ASP A 32 6.14 10.80 -10.23
CA ASP A 32 5.60 10.64 -11.58
C ASP A 32 5.66 9.19 -12.05
N GLY A 33 6.73 8.47 -11.70
CA GLY A 33 6.83 7.03 -11.94
C GLY A 33 5.72 6.26 -11.24
N LEU A 34 5.45 6.61 -9.98
CA LEU A 34 4.34 6.02 -9.22
C LEU A 34 2.99 6.32 -9.83
N LYS A 35 2.73 7.57 -10.21
CA LYS A 35 1.47 7.97 -10.85
C LYS A 35 1.23 7.19 -12.14
N GLN A 36 2.25 7.04 -12.99
CA GLN A 36 2.15 6.27 -14.23
C GLN A 36 1.82 4.78 -13.96
N LEU A 37 2.48 4.18 -12.97
CA LEU A 37 2.20 2.80 -12.57
C LEU A 37 0.77 2.64 -12.04
N ILE A 38 0.33 3.51 -11.13
CA ILE A 38 -1.03 3.48 -10.56
C ILE A 38 -2.08 3.70 -11.65
N LEU A 39 -1.87 4.64 -12.57
CA LEU A 39 -2.78 4.87 -13.69
C LEU A 39 -2.87 3.64 -14.61
N THR A 40 -1.77 2.92 -14.80
CA THR A 40 -1.76 1.68 -15.58
C THR A 40 -2.62 0.61 -14.91
N LEU A 41 -2.48 0.45 -13.58
CA LEU A 41 -3.34 -0.46 -12.80
C LEU A 41 -4.82 -0.01 -12.82
N LEU A 42 -5.09 1.29 -12.79
CA LEU A 42 -6.45 1.83 -12.85
C LEU A 42 -7.13 1.61 -14.20
N LYS A 43 -6.40 1.62 -15.32
CA LYS A 43 -6.98 1.32 -16.65
C LYS A 43 -7.60 -0.06 -16.70
N GLU A 44 -7.00 -1.04 -16.01
CA GLU A 44 -7.57 -2.38 -15.90
C GLU A 44 -8.88 -2.37 -15.09
N ALA A 45 -8.93 -1.60 -14.00
CA ALA A 45 -10.16 -1.43 -13.23
C ALA A 45 -11.28 -0.75 -14.05
N GLU A 46 -10.94 0.30 -14.80
CA GLU A 46 -11.88 1.01 -15.68
C GLU A 46 -12.40 0.12 -16.81
N SER A 47 -11.54 -0.70 -17.41
CA SER A 47 -11.92 -1.66 -18.47
C SER A 47 -12.92 -2.71 -17.98
N ASN A 48 -12.94 -2.98 -16.67
CA ASN A 48 -13.88 -3.88 -16.00
C ASN A 48 -15.12 -3.15 -15.43
N ASN A 49 -15.37 -1.89 -15.82
CA ASN A 49 -16.47 -1.05 -15.32
C ASN A 49 -16.45 -0.81 -13.80
N TYR A 50 -15.29 -0.89 -13.15
CA TYR A 50 -15.15 -0.48 -11.76
C TYR A 50 -15.01 1.04 -11.63
N LYS A 51 -15.59 1.60 -10.55
CA LYS A 51 -15.55 3.05 -10.29
C LYS A 51 -14.19 3.55 -9.80
N GLY A 52 -13.28 2.66 -9.46
CA GLY A 52 -11.97 2.97 -8.91
C GLY A 52 -11.31 1.72 -8.32
N ALA A 53 -10.12 1.89 -7.75
CA ALA A 53 -9.37 0.82 -7.11
C ALA A 53 -8.94 1.18 -5.68
N ARG A 54 -8.77 0.16 -4.85
CA ARG A 54 -8.06 0.29 -3.58
C ARG A 54 -6.78 -0.54 -3.67
N ILE A 55 -5.65 0.13 -3.54
CA ILE A 55 -4.34 -0.53 -3.45
C ILE A 55 -4.13 -0.93 -2.00
N ILE A 56 -3.90 -2.22 -1.78
CA ILE A 56 -3.63 -2.77 -0.45
C ILE A 56 -2.18 -3.24 -0.45
N GLY A 57 -1.34 -2.55 0.31
CA GLY A 57 0.08 -2.86 0.48
C GLY A 57 0.34 -3.57 1.80
N GLN A 58 1.26 -4.52 1.79
CA GLN A 58 1.83 -5.12 3.00
C GLN A 58 3.27 -4.60 3.16
N PRO A 59 3.52 -3.64 4.07
CA PRO A 59 4.85 -3.05 4.27
C PRO A 59 5.95 -4.07 4.54
N SER A 60 5.68 -5.12 5.33
CA SER A 60 6.67 -6.17 5.62
C SER A 60 7.17 -6.85 4.34
N PHE A 61 6.27 -7.15 3.39
CA PHE A 61 6.63 -7.72 2.10
C PHE A 61 7.40 -6.71 1.22
N ALA A 62 7.04 -5.43 1.26
CA ALA A 62 7.77 -4.39 0.56
C ALA A 62 9.21 -4.28 1.07
N ILE A 63 9.38 -4.17 2.39
CA ILE A 63 10.68 -4.05 3.05
C ILE A 63 11.54 -5.29 2.81
N GLY A 64 10.95 -6.49 2.90
CA GLY A 64 11.67 -7.75 2.66
C GLY A 64 12.18 -7.93 1.23
N GLU A 65 11.47 -7.38 0.24
CA GLU A 65 11.85 -7.44 -1.18
C GLU A 65 12.76 -6.28 -1.63
N THR A 66 12.85 -5.22 -0.80
CA THR A 66 13.64 -4.02 -1.03
C THR A 66 14.47 -3.63 0.20
N SER A 67 14.06 -2.59 0.93
CA SER A 67 14.71 -2.06 2.13
C SER A 67 13.73 -1.17 2.92
N LYS A 68 14.02 -0.94 4.21
CA LYS A 68 13.26 0.00 5.06
C LYS A 68 13.30 1.42 4.48
N GLU A 69 14.48 1.86 4.03
CA GLU A 69 14.67 3.21 3.48
C GLU A 69 13.88 3.42 2.18
N ASP A 70 13.91 2.45 1.27
CA ASP A 70 13.15 2.52 0.03
C ASP A 70 11.64 2.53 0.27
N PHE A 71 11.18 1.74 1.25
CA PHE A 71 9.78 1.72 1.65
C PHE A 71 9.33 3.08 2.18
N LEU A 72 10.09 3.68 3.10
CA LEU A 72 9.75 5.00 3.66
C LEU A 72 9.72 6.09 2.57
N LYS A 73 10.70 6.10 1.66
CA LYS A 73 10.71 7.01 0.50
C LYS A 73 9.50 6.84 -0.41
N LEU A 74 9.06 5.59 -0.62
CA LEU A 74 7.83 5.30 -1.37
C LEU A 74 6.61 5.85 -0.61
N GLU A 75 6.54 5.60 0.68
CA GLU A 75 5.40 5.93 1.51
C GLU A 75 5.15 7.44 1.64
N GLU A 76 6.20 8.23 1.81
CA GLU A 76 6.15 9.70 1.85
C GLU A 76 5.42 10.29 0.64
N VAL A 77 5.63 9.72 -0.55
CA VAL A 77 5.07 10.24 -1.80
C VAL A 77 3.74 9.59 -2.18
N LEU A 78 3.40 8.42 -1.61
CA LEU A 78 2.19 7.67 -1.96
C LEU A 78 0.92 8.49 -1.78
N ARG A 79 0.82 9.23 -0.66
CA ARG A 79 -0.33 10.12 -0.41
C ARG A 79 -0.56 11.10 -1.56
N TYR A 80 0.51 11.70 -2.07
CA TYR A 80 0.45 12.68 -3.15
C TYR A 80 0.23 12.02 -4.52
N ALA A 81 0.73 10.80 -4.71
CA ALA A 81 0.52 10.04 -5.93
C ALA A 81 -0.97 9.74 -6.19
N PHE A 82 -1.78 9.55 -5.14
CA PHE A 82 -3.22 9.29 -5.27
C PHE A 82 -4.08 10.53 -5.55
N ILE A 83 -3.56 11.76 -5.40
CA ILE A 83 -4.35 12.98 -5.57
C ILE A 83 -4.90 13.07 -7.00
N GLY A 84 -6.21 13.28 -7.12
CA GLY A 84 -6.90 13.40 -8.41
C GLY A 84 -7.19 12.06 -9.10
N MET A 85 -6.86 10.93 -8.48
CA MET A 85 -7.13 9.60 -9.02
C MET A 85 -8.38 8.98 -8.36
N LYS A 86 -9.05 8.08 -9.09
CA LYS A 86 -10.11 7.21 -8.53
C LYS A 86 -9.48 6.03 -7.79
N ALA A 87 -8.58 6.32 -6.86
CA ALA A 87 -7.81 5.34 -6.11
C ALA A 87 -7.72 5.70 -4.63
N SER A 88 -7.55 4.67 -3.79
CA SER A 88 -7.19 4.82 -2.38
C SER A 88 -6.08 3.82 -2.02
N GLY A 89 -5.24 4.16 -1.04
CA GLY A 89 -4.22 3.27 -0.49
C GLY A 89 -4.58 2.77 0.90
N LEU A 90 -4.18 1.55 1.24
CA LEU A 90 -4.24 0.97 2.57
C LEU A 90 -2.96 0.16 2.83
N CYS A 91 -2.24 0.49 3.90
CA CYS A 91 -1.11 -0.30 4.38
C CYS A 91 -1.55 -1.22 5.52
N ILE A 92 -1.17 -2.50 5.44
CA ILE A 92 -1.44 -3.51 6.47
C ILE A 92 -0.12 -3.91 7.14
N TYR A 93 0.16 -3.33 8.29
CA TYR A 93 1.37 -3.60 9.07
C TYR A 93 1.27 -4.95 9.78
N ASP A 94 2.37 -5.70 9.76
CA ASP A 94 2.46 -6.97 10.48
C ASP A 94 2.65 -6.71 11.98
N ALA A 95 1.55 -6.79 12.73
CA ALA A 95 1.57 -6.60 14.16
C ALA A 95 2.33 -7.71 14.90
N PHE A 96 2.38 -8.93 14.35
CA PHE A 96 3.13 -10.01 14.97
C PHE A 96 4.63 -9.74 14.90
N ASP A 97 5.11 -9.34 13.72
CA ASP A 97 6.50 -8.92 13.51
C ASP A 97 6.85 -7.77 14.46
N TYR A 98 6.03 -6.71 14.51
CA TYR A 98 6.25 -5.57 15.40
C TYR A 98 6.33 -5.91 16.90
N ILE A 99 5.51 -6.86 17.36
CA ILE A 99 5.49 -7.24 18.78
C ILE A 99 6.68 -8.13 19.14
N HIS A 100 7.07 -9.07 18.28
CA HIS A 100 7.99 -10.15 18.65
C HIS A 100 9.39 -10.00 18.06
N ASN A 101 9.50 -9.68 16.78
CA ASN A 101 10.76 -9.77 16.04
C ASN A 101 11.36 -8.38 15.79
N ARG A 102 10.51 -7.42 15.38
CA ARG A 102 10.87 -6.08 14.93
C ARG A 102 11.89 -6.08 13.78
N ASP A 103 11.92 -7.15 13.00
CA ASP A 103 12.89 -7.33 11.92
C ASP A 103 12.56 -6.38 10.76
N LEU A 104 11.28 -6.34 10.36
CA LEU A 104 10.81 -5.56 9.22
C LEU A 104 9.99 -4.34 9.66
N ILE A 105 9.08 -4.53 10.62
CA ILE A 105 8.22 -3.51 11.19
C ILE A 105 8.75 -3.17 12.58
N ASP A 106 9.47 -2.07 12.70
CA ASP A 106 9.96 -1.54 13.97
C ASP A 106 9.26 -0.22 14.35
N GLU A 107 9.70 0.39 15.45
CA GLU A 107 9.13 1.66 15.92
C GLU A 107 9.32 2.80 14.92
N ASP A 108 10.42 2.81 14.16
CA ASP A 108 10.70 3.87 13.21
C ASP A 108 9.79 3.75 12.00
N ILE A 109 9.57 2.53 11.48
CA ILE A 109 8.57 2.27 10.46
C ILE A 109 7.19 2.77 10.91
N ILE A 110 6.72 2.34 12.08
CA ILE A 110 5.39 2.74 12.57
C ILE A 110 5.27 4.26 12.74
N LYS A 111 6.28 4.92 13.33
CA LYS A 111 6.27 6.37 13.54
C LYS A 111 6.22 7.14 12.22
N ASN A 112 7.15 6.87 11.31
CA ASN A 112 7.21 7.57 10.02
C ASN A 112 5.96 7.28 9.17
N SER A 113 5.43 6.05 9.21
CA SER A 113 4.19 5.71 8.53
C SER A 113 2.98 6.47 9.06
N LEU A 114 2.87 6.70 10.38
CA LEU A 114 1.75 7.46 10.93
C LEU A 114 1.71 8.91 10.42
N ASP A 115 2.87 9.52 10.15
CA ASP A 115 2.97 10.89 9.63
C ASP A 115 2.51 11.03 8.18
N THR A 116 2.55 9.94 7.40
CA THR A 116 2.13 9.92 6.00
C THR A 116 0.65 9.54 5.83
N HIS A 117 0.04 8.93 6.84
CA HIS A 117 -1.32 8.38 6.79
C HIS A 117 -2.39 9.37 7.27
N SER A 118 -3.47 9.47 6.52
CA SER A 118 -4.62 10.32 6.91
C SER A 118 -5.59 9.65 7.89
N HIS A 119 -5.61 8.32 7.93
CA HIS A 119 -6.56 7.54 8.71
C HIS A 119 -5.90 6.26 9.26
N LEU A 120 -6.37 5.84 10.43
CA LEU A 120 -6.04 4.58 11.06
C LEU A 120 -7.30 3.69 11.11
N LEU A 121 -7.20 2.46 10.63
CA LEU A 121 -8.26 1.46 10.77
C LEU A 121 -8.02 0.64 12.04
N SER A 122 -8.90 0.76 13.03
CA SER A 122 -8.84 0.01 14.28
C SER A 122 -10.23 -0.35 14.76
N ASN A 123 -10.41 -1.55 15.33
CA ASN A 123 -11.72 -2.06 15.79
C ASN A 123 -12.85 -1.92 14.75
N ASN A 124 -12.54 -2.21 13.48
CA ASN A 124 -13.45 -2.03 12.33
C ASN A 124 -13.94 -0.59 12.11
N CYS A 125 -13.29 0.40 12.72
CA CYS A 125 -13.59 1.82 12.59
C CYS A 125 -12.41 2.55 11.94
N LEU A 126 -12.72 3.39 10.94
CA LEU A 126 -11.73 4.24 10.31
C LEU A 126 -11.68 5.59 11.02
N ASN A 127 -10.59 5.87 11.71
CA ASN A 127 -10.38 7.07 12.50
C ASN A 127 -9.41 8.02 11.79
N LYS A 128 -9.76 9.30 11.68
CA LYS A 128 -8.84 10.30 11.12
C LYS A 128 -7.69 10.55 12.11
N ILE A 129 -6.46 10.53 11.62
CA ILE A 129 -5.28 10.84 12.42
C ILE A 129 -5.07 12.37 12.39
N LYS A 130 -4.76 12.98 13.55
CA LYS A 130 -4.30 14.37 13.59
C LYS A 130 -2.84 14.37 13.14
N ILE A 131 -2.60 14.84 11.93
CA ILE A 131 -1.27 15.17 11.41
C ILE A 131 -1.06 16.66 11.67
#